data_AF-A0A1G6YTU3-F1
#
_entry.id   AF-A0A1G6YTU3-F1
#
_cell.length_a   1.000
_cell.length_b   1.000
_cell.length_c   1.000
_cell.angle_alpha   90.00
_cell.angle_beta   90.00
_cell.angle_gamma   90.00
#
_symmetry.space_group_name_H-M   'P 1'
#
loop_
_entity.id
_entity.type
_entity.pdbx_description
1 polymer ?
#
loop_
_entity_poly.entity_id
_entity_poly.type
_entity_poly.pdbx_seq_one_letter_code
_entity_poly.pdbx_strand_id
1 'polypeptide(L)'
;MRIDVVTIFPDYLAPLDLSLIGRARRSGLIDLAVHDLRDFTTDRHRTVDDTPYGGGAGMVMRPEPWGRALDHVLASGGPGVRPRLLVPSPGGRRFDQAMARELAAEPWLVFACGRYEGIDERVQVEAAERFDVTLVSLGDYVLNGGEVAVLAVTEAVGRLLPGVVGNAESLVEESHEDGLLEYPVYTKPPSWRGLDVPPVLVSGDHTRIATWRHRQRLERTAARRPDLLAPASAAPVEDLEIVPAVPADAPELLVLQRACWLDEARDNPGVRIPALHEDLETVRAALLTHATWVVRAGGRLVASVRGHLDERGWEVGRLMVAPDRQGEGLGRRLLAHAEAVAPPGTERFWLVTGAGSERNHRLYRRAGYRPAPGPSPFEGAVVLTKRAPHRPGSVGGSD
;
A
#
# COMPACT_ATOMS: atom_id res chain seq x y z
N MET A 1 18.59 5.18 -17.95
CA MET A 1 18.99 3.92 -17.28
C MET A 1 19.73 3.07 -18.28
N ARG A 2 20.81 2.42 -17.87
CA ARG A 2 21.56 1.46 -18.69
C ARG A 2 21.19 0.02 -18.29
N ILE A 3 21.05 -0.86 -19.26
CA ILE A 3 20.74 -2.27 -19.08
C ILE A 3 21.68 -3.10 -19.95
N ASP A 4 22.43 -4.02 -19.36
CA ASP A 4 23.22 -5.01 -20.08
C ASP A 4 22.65 -6.41 -19.83
N VAL A 5 22.48 -7.20 -20.88
CA VAL A 5 21.96 -8.57 -20.75
C VAL A 5 22.95 -9.54 -21.35
N VAL A 6 23.43 -10.48 -20.54
CA VAL A 6 24.26 -11.59 -20.99
C VAL A 6 23.37 -12.81 -21.14
N THR A 7 23.29 -13.36 -22.35
CA THR A 7 22.42 -14.49 -22.71
C THR A 7 23.02 -15.28 -23.86
N ILE A 8 22.58 -16.53 -24.03
CA ILE A 8 22.87 -17.33 -25.24
C ILE A 8 21.74 -17.25 -26.28
N PHE A 9 20.71 -16.44 -26.06
CA PHE A 9 19.64 -16.18 -27.04
C PHE A 9 19.36 -14.68 -27.16
N PRO A 10 20.25 -13.90 -27.78
CA PRO A 10 20.05 -12.46 -27.95
C PRO A 10 18.70 -12.11 -28.61
N ASP A 11 18.32 -12.87 -29.65
CA ASP A 11 17.07 -12.66 -30.38
C ASP A 11 15.81 -12.83 -29.51
N TYR A 12 15.91 -13.52 -28.37
CA TYR A 12 14.81 -13.64 -27.41
C TYR A 12 14.37 -12.28 -26.86
N LEU A 13 15.29 -11.30 -26.85
CA LEU A 13 15.06 -9.95 -26.31
C LEU A 13 14.56 -8.95 -27.35
N ALA A 14 14.34 -9.37 -28.60
CA ALA A 14 13.76 -8.53 -29.66
C ALA A 14 12.43 -7.82 -29.25
N PRO A 15 11.55 -8.39 -28.38
CA PRO A 15 10.38 -7.65 -27.91
C PRO A 15 10.67 -6.33 -27.20
N LEU A 16 11.89 -6.11 -26.67
CA LEU A 16 12.27 -4.84 -26.03
C LEU A 16 12.43 -3.67 -27.02
N ASP A 17 12.37 -3.92 -28.33
CA ASP A 17 12.31 -2.89 -29.37
C ASP A 17 10.88 -2.43 -29.71
N LEU A 18 9.88 -3.09 -29.14
CA LEU A 18 8.46 -2.82 -29.37
C LEU A 18 7.89 -1.83 -28.35
N SER A 19 6.74 -1.25 -28.69
CA SER A 19 5.88 -0.48 -27.78
C SER A 19 6.62 0.63 -26.99
N LEU A 20 6.30 0.80 -25.71
CA LEU A 20 6.82 1.84 -24.82
C LEU A 20 8.32 1.67 -24.55
N ILE A 21 8.80 0.45 -24.31
CA ILE A 21 10.22 0.20 -24.05
C ILE A 21 11.06 0.52 -25.28
N GLY A 22 10.65 0.07 -26.46
CA GLY A 22 11.33 0.43 -27.71
C GLY A 22 11.34 1.93 -27.99
N ARG A 23 10.26 2.64 -27.62
CA ARG A 23 10.23 4.11 -27.70
C ARG A 23 11.22 4.73 -26.72
N ALA A 24 11.24 4.27 -25.47
CA ALA A 24 12.17 4.72 -24.43
C ALA A 24 13.64 4.50 -24.85
N ARG A 25 13.92 3.40 -25.56
CA ARG A 25 15.23 3.16 -26.18
C ARG A 25 15.58 4.20 -27.24
N ARG A 26 14.69 4.41 -28.22
CA ARG A 26 14.90 5.39 -29.29
C ARG A 26 15.02 6.83 -28.78
N SER A 27 14.41 7.15 -27.64
CA SER A 27 14.52 8.46 -27.00
C SER A 27 15.69 8.56 -25.99
N GLY A 28 16.50 7.52 -25.84
CA GLY A 28 17.67 7.51 -24.96
C GLY A 28 17.35 7.45 -23.45
N LEU A 29 16.12 7.12 -23.06
CA LEU A 29 15.74 6.92 -21.65
C LEU A 29 16.24 5.57 -21.13
N ILE A 30 16.26 4.56 -21.99
CA ILE A 30 16.80 3.23 -21.73
C ILE A 30 17.91 2.95 -22.76
N ASP A 31 19.11 2.69 -22.29
CA ASP A 31 20.20 2.16 -23.09
C ASP A 31 20.30 0.65 -22.83
N LEU A 32 20.05 -0.18 -23.84
CA LEU A 32 20.07 -1.64 -23.71
C LEU A 32 21.14 -2.23 -24.63
N ALA A 33 22.07 -2.95 -24.03
CA ALA A 33 23.07 -3.76 -24.71
C ALA A 33 22.82 -5.26 -24.43
N VAL A 34 22.94 -6.08 -25.46
CA VAL A 34 22.75 -7.54 -25.36
C VAL A 34 24.04 -8.22 -25.82
N HIS A 35 24.56 -9.10 -24.99
CA HIS A 35 25.84 -9.77 -25.15
C HIS A 35 25.60 -11.27 -25.31
N ASP A 36 25.98 -11.85 -26.46
CA ASP A 36 25.95 -13.31 -26.64
C ASP A 36 27.09 -13.92 -25.81
N LEU A 37 26.75 -14.69 -24.76
CA LEU A 37 27.73 -15.33 -23.89
C LEU A 37 28.72 -16.19 -24.69
N ARG A 38 28.28 -16.73 -25.83
CA ARG A 38 29.12 -17.55 -26.72
C ARG A 38 30.28 -16.78 -27.34
N ASP A 39 30.25 -15.44 -27.38
CA ASP A 39 31.37 -14.61 -27.86
C ASP A 39 32.54 -14.55 -26.86
N PHE A 40 32.32 -14.98 -25.62
CA PHE A 40 33.32 -14.97 -24.55
C PHE A 40 34.00 -16.33 -24.35
N THR A 41 33.73 -17.27 -25.23
CA THR A 41 34.35 -18.60 -25.26
C THR A 41 35.68 -18.55 -26.01
N THR A 42 36.54 -19.56 -25.81
CA THR A 42 37.84 -19.67 -26.48
C THR A 42 37.95 -20.89 -27.39
N ASP A 43 37.01 -21.82 -27.31
CA ASP A 43 36.96 -23.02 -28.13
C ASP A 43 36.18 -22.77 -29.43
N ARG A 44 36.54 -23.52 -30.48
CA ARG A 44 35.90 -23.42 -31.81
C ARG A 44 34.39 -23.68 -31.78
N HIS A 45 33.92 -24.49 -30.84
CA HIS A 45 32.51 -24.87 -30.75
C HIS A 45 31.65 -23.87 -29.97
N ARG A 46 32.28 -22.82 -29.42
CA ARG A 46 31.63 -21.81 -28.59
C ARG A 46 30.86 -22.40 -27.41
N THR A 47 31.50 -23.33 -26.72
CA THR A 47 30.92 -24.12 -25.64
C THR A 47 30.73 -23.29 -24.37
N VAL A 48 29.48 -23.18 -23.90
CA VAL A 48 29.11 -22.40 -22.71
C VAL A 48 28.67 -23.24 -21.51
N ASP A 49 28.57 -24.56 -21.68
CA ASP A 49 28.06 -25.48 -20.67
C ASP A 49 28.88 -26.77 -20.61
N ASP A 50 28.81 -27.47 -19.48
CA ASP A 50 29.45 -28.77 -19.24
C ASP A 50 28.62 -29.59 -18.23
N THR A 51 28.97 -30.86 -18.08
CA THR A 51 28.34 -31.78 -17.12
C THR A 51 28.53 -31.34 -15.66
N PRO A 52 27.53 -31.54 -14.78
CA PRO A 52 27.63 -31.16 -13.37
C PRO A 52 28.59 -32.05 -12.59
N TYR A 53 29.39 -31.44 -11.71
CA TYR A 53 30.08 -32.18 -10.65
C TYR A 53 29.06 -32.85 -9.71
N GLY A 54 29.38 -34.08 -9.27
CA GLY A 54 28.47 -34.89 -8.45
C GLY A 54 27.50 -35.77 -9.25
N GLY A 55 27.51 -35.67 -10.57
CA GLY A 55 26.58 -36.38 -11.46
C GLY A 55 25.19 -35.74 -11.47
N GLY A 56 24.27 -36.35 -12.21
CA GLY A 56 22.93 -35.80 -12.46
C GLY A 56 22.63 -35.66 -13.96
N ALA A 57 21.37 -35.43 -14.28
CA ALA A 57 20.97 -35.09 -15.64
C ALA A 57 21.18 -33.59 -15.91
N GLY A 58 21.28 -33.21 -17.18
CA GLY A 58 21.40 -31.81 -17.60
C GLY A 58 22.84 -31.31 -17.71
N MET A 59 22.95 -30.00 -17.93
CA MET A 59 24.22 -29.28 -18.15
C MET A 59 24.25 -28.04 -17.25
N VAL A 60 25.44 -27.59 -16.86
CA VAL A 60 25.66 -26.37 -16.07
C VAL A 60 26.48 -25.40 -16.88
N MET A 61 26.10 -24.13 -16.89
CA MET A 61 26.85 -23.11 -17.62
C MET A 61 28.21 -22.86 -16.97
N ARG A 62 29.27 -22.91 -17.79
CA ARG A 62 30.67 -22.86 -17.37
C ARG A 62 31.05 -21.48 -16.82
N PRO A 63 31.91 -21.41 -15.79
CA PRO A 63 32.27 -20.14 -15.17
C PRO A 63 33.13 -19.23 -16.06
N GLU A 64 33.97 -19.76 -16.94
CA GLU A 64 34.95 -18.94 -17.67
C GLU A 64 34.33 -17.97 -18.69
N PRO A 65 33.36 -18.38 -19.54
CA PRO A 65 32.66 -17.44 -20.41
C PRO A 65 31.90 -16.38 -19.62
N TRP A 66 31.30 -16.75 -18.49
CA TRP A 66 30.58 -15.83 -17.62
C TRP A 66 31.47 -14.77 -17.00
N GLY A 67 32.61 -15.17 -16.42
CA GLY A 67 33.56 -14.21 -15.84
C GLY A 67 34.03 -13.18 -16.87
N ARG A 68 34.40 -13.65 -18.08
CA ARG A 68 34.83 -12.77 -19.18
C ARG A 68 33.72 -11.82 -19.66
N ALA A 69 32.48 -12.31 -19.75
CA ALA A 69 31.35 -11.48 -20.15
C ALA A 69 31.06 -10.39 -19.12
N LEU A 70 31.08 -10.74 -17.83
CA LEU A 70 30.88 -9.79 -16.74
C LEU A 70 32.02 -8.77 -16.66
N ASP A 71 33.28 -9.19 -16.86
CA ASP A 71 34.42 -8.28 -16.93
C ASP A 71 34.30 -7.30 -18.11
N HIS A 72 33.85 -7.78 -19.27
CA HIS A 72 33.59 -6.93 -20.44
C HIS A 72 32.51 -5.88 -20.17
N VAL A 73 31.38 -6.30 -19.58
CA VAL A 73 30.30 -5.39 -19.19
C VAL A 73 30.82 -4.35 -18.20
N LEU A 74 31.55 -4.77 -17.17
CA LEU A 74 32.08 -3.86 -16.15
C LEU A 74 33.09 -2.85 -16.74
N ALA A 75 33.96 -3.29 -17.65
CA ALA A 75 34.96 -2.43 -18.29
C ALA A 75 34.36 -1.31 -19.15
N SER A 76 33.11 -1.48 -19.59
CA SER A 76 32.38 -0.44 -20.33
C SER A 76 31.70 0.60 -19.42
N GLY A 77 31.80 0.44 -18.10
CA GLY A 77 31.33 1.40 -17.09
C GLY A 77 32.37 2.45 -16.72
N GLY A 78 31.93 3.49 -16.00
CA GLY A 78 32.83 4.48 -15.40
C GLY A 78 33.56 3.93 -14.17
N PRO A 79 34.76 4.46 -13.82
CA PRO A 79 35.48 4.04 -12.62
C PRO A 79 34.63 4.20 -11.36
N GLY A 80 34.59 3.18 -10.50
CA GLY A 80 33.89 3.20 -9.22
C GLY A 80 32.36 3.02 -9.30
N VAL A 81 31.79 2.78 -10.49
CA VAL A 81 30.38 2.44 -10.62
C VAL A 81 30.19 0.94 -10.38
N ARG A 82 29.35 0.59 -9.40
CA ARG A 82 28.96 -0.78 -9.11
C ARG A 82 27.56 -1.04 -9.64
N PRO A 83 27.39 -1.84 -10.72
CA PRO A 83 26.08 -2.16 -11.24
C PRO A 83 25.34 -3.20 -10.40
N ARG A 84 24.00 -3.17 -10.48
CA ARG A 84 23.15 -4.21 -9.91
C ARG A 84 23.07 -5.41 -10.85
N LEU A 85 23.64 -6.55 -10.44
CA LEU A 85 23.57 -7.80 -11.19
C LEU A 85 22.36 -8.63 -10.75
N LEU A 86 21.41 -8.78 -11.66
CA LEU A 86 20.21 -9.59 -11.49
C LEU A 86 20.45 -10.97 -12.10
N VAL A 87 20.29 -12.01 -11.28
CA VAL A 87 20.39 -13.41 -11.71
C VAL A 87 19.00 -14.04 -11.63
N PRO A 88 18.27 -14.17 -12.75
CA PRO A 88 17.00 -14.87 -12.76
C PRO A 88 17.15 -16.31 -12.26
N SER A 89 16.47 -16.62 -11.15
CA SER A 89 16.52 -17.92 -10.50
C SER A 89 15.22 -18.17 -9.72
N PRO A 90 14.60 -19.36 -9.83
CA PRO A 90 13.38 -19.67 -9.07
C PRO A 90 13.60 -19.62 -7.55
N GLY A 91 14.84 -19.83 -7.07
CA GLY A 91 15.21 -19.70 -5.66
C GLY A 91 15.52 -18.27 -5.20
N GLY A 92 15.40 -17.28 -6.08
CA GLY A 92 15.65 -15.88 -5.76
C GLY A 92 14.53 -15.18 -5.00
N ARG A 93 14.74 -13.91 -4.62
CA ARG A 93 13.69 -13.06 -4.06
C ARG A 93 12.59 -12.89 -5.12
N ARG A 94 11.34 -13.13 -4.74
CA ARG A 94 10.19 -12.98 -5.65
C ARG A 94 10.07 -11.53 -6.12
N PHE A 95 9.96 -11.33 -7.42
CA PHE A 95 9.78 -10.04 -8.05
C PHE A 95 8.40 -9.48 -7.73
N ASP A 96 8.36 -8.27 -7.18
CA ASP A 96 7.15 -7.53 -6.84
C ASP A 96 7.28 -6.05 -7.25
N GLN A 97 6.19 -5.30 -7.10
CA GLN A 97 6.16 -3.88 -7.50
C GLN A 97 7.14 -3.02 -6.67
N ALA A 98 7.40 -3.40 -5.41
CA ALA A 98 8.39 -2.73 -4.57
C ALA A 98 9.81 -2.91 -5.10
N MET A 99 10.18 -4.13 -5.53
CA MET A 99 11.45 -4.40 -6.19
C MET A 99 11.54 -3.66 -7.54
N ALA A 100 10.45 -3.58 -8.31
CA ALA A 100 10.45 -2.79 -9.55
C ALA A 100 10.80 -1.32 -9.29
N ARG A 101 10.27 -0.72 -8.21
CA ARG A 101 10.62 0.64 -7.77
C ARG A 101 12.06 0.77 -7.29
N GLU A 102 12.55 -0.22 -6.54
CA GLU A 102 13.97 -0.30 -6.12
C GLU A 102 14.88 -0.27 -7.34
N LEU A 103 14.64 -1.15 -8.31
CA LEU A 103 15.43 -1.27 -9.53
C LEU A 103 15.28 -0.07 -10.47
N ALA A 104 14.13 0.62 -10.46
CA ALA A 104 13.92 1.85 -11.24
C ALA A 104 14.83 3.00 -10.81
N ALA A 105 15.31 2.99 -9.56
CA ALA A 105 16.25 3.97 -9.05
C ALA A 105 17.71 3.65 -9.43
N GLU A 106 18.00 2.43 -9.88
CA GLU A 106 19.35 2.02 -10.25
C GLU A 106 19.75 2.64 -11.60
N PRO A 107 20.93 3.25 -11.71
CA PRO A 107 21.38 3.82 -12.98
C PRO A 107 21.76 2.73 -13.99
N TRP A 108 22.17 1.56 -13.50
CA TRP A 108 22.73 0.47 -14.31
C TRP A 108 22.33 -0.91 -13.77
N LEU A 109 21.58 -1.65 -14.58
CA LEU A 109 21.21 -3.03 -14.36
C LEU A 109 21.98 -3.96 -15.28
N VAL A 110 22.42 -5.10 -14.77
CA VAL A 110 23.04 -6.19 -15.55
C VAL A 110 22.24 -7.46 -15.29
N PHE A 111 21.96 -8.24 -16.33
CA PHE A 111 21.24 -9.50 -16.22
C PHE A 111 22.11 -10.68 -16.66
N ALA A 112 22.20 -11.71 -15.80
CA ALA A 112 22.84 -12.98 -16.13
C ALA A 112 21.79 -14.07 -16.40
N CYS A 113 21.43 -14.26 -17.67
CA CYS A 113 20.41 -15.24 -18.06
C CYS A 113 20.95 -16.67 -18.02
N GLY A 114 20.64 -17.39 -16.94
CA GLY A 114 20.88 -18.82 -16.83
C GLY A 114 20.04 -19.66 -17.80
N ARG A 115 20.58 -20.81 -18.19
CA ARG A 115 19.96 -21.89 -18.99
C ARG A 115 20.36 -23.23 -18.41
N TYR A 116 19.75 -24.31 -18.92
CA TYR A 116 19.99 -25.67 -18.45
C TYR A 116 19.69 -25.80 -16.95
N GLU A 117 20.57 -26.42 -16.15
CA GLU A 117 20.44 -26.49 -14.69
C GLU A 117 20.84 -25.18 -13.99
N GLY A 118 21.41 -24.23 -14.72
CA GLY A 118 21.79 -22.91 -14.22
C GLY A 118 23.24 -22.54 -14.50
N ILE A 119 23.68 -21.49 -13.81
CA ILE A 119 25.05 -20.97 -13.88
C ILE A 119 25.86 -21.60 -12.74
N ASP A 120 27.13 -21.95 -12.99
CA ASP A 120 28.04 -22.38 -11.93
C ASP A 120 28.04 -21.38 -10.76
N GLU A 121 27.76 -21.88 -9.56
CA GLU A 121 27.55 -21.06 -8.35
C GLU A 121 28.72 -20.11 -8.06
N ARG A 122 29.95 -20.51 -8.42
CA ARG A 122 31.16 -19.70 -8.21
C ARG A 122 31.13 -18.40 -8.97
N VAL A 123 30.42 -18.33 -10.11
CA VAL A 123 30.24 -17.09 -10.87
C VAL A 123 29.55 -16.03 -10.02
N GLN A 124 28.52 -16.42 -9.26
CA GLN A 124 27.78 -15.49 -8.42
C GLN A 124 28.60 -15.02 -7.22
N VAL A 125 29.36 -15.94 -6.62
CA VAL A 125 30.29 -15.64 -5.51
C VAL A 125 31.35 -14.63 -5.96
N GLU A 126 31.95 -14.86 -7.13
CA GLU A 126 33.00 -14.00 -7.67
C GLU A 126 32.44 -12.64 -8.13
N ALA A 127 31.29 -12.64 -8.82
CA ALA A 127 30.62 -11.41 -9.23
C ALA A 127 30.23 -10.54 -8.04
N ALA A 128 29.92 -11.13 -6.88
CA ALA A 128 29.59 -10.38 -5.67
C ALA A 128 30.74 -9.48 -5.15
N GLU A 129 31.98 -9.66 -5.62
CA GLU A 129 33.08 -8.74 -5.31
C GLU A 129 32.97 -7.41 -6.07
N ARG A 130 32.35 -7.40 -7.25
CA ARG A 130 32.34 -6.26 -8.19
C ARG A 130 30.95 -5.79 -8.60
N PHE A 131 29.91 -6.55 -8.27
CA PHE A 131 28.51 -6.28 -8.57
C PHE A 131 27.68 -6.34 -7.28
N ASP A 132 26.58 -5.60 -7.22
CA ASP A 132 25.54 -5.84 -6.22
C ASP A 132 24.63 -6.96 -6.73
N VAL A 133 24.85 -8.18 -6.27
CA VAL A 133 24.17 -9.38 -6.80
C VAL A 133 22.82 -9.58 -6.14
N THR A 134 21.77 -9.80 -6.93
CA THR A 134 20.43 -10.13 -6.45
C THR A 134 19.87 -11.26 -7.31
N LEU A 135 19.58 -12.41 -6.67
CA LEU A 135 18.83 -13.47 -7.31
C LEU A 135 17.35 -13.08 -7.34
N VAL A 136 16.72 -13.17 -8.51
CA VAL A 136 15.33 -12.74 -8.71
C VAL A 136 14.49 -13.88 -9.26
N SER A 137 13.37 -14.17 -8.59
CA SER A 137 12.37 -15.15 -9.02
C SER A 137 11.15 -14.44 -9.60
N LEU A 138 10.63 -14.87 -10.75
CA LEU A 138 9.35 -14.37 -11.27
C LEU A 138 8.14 -15.01 -10.56
N GLY A 139 8.36 -16.04 -9.75
CA GLY A 139 7.33 -16.76 -9.01
C GLY A 139 7.64 -18.24 -8.88
N ASP A 140 6.72 -18.96 -8.24
CA ASP A 140 6.92 -20.34 -7.81
C ASP A 140 6.64 -21.35 -8.94
N TYR A 141 7.44 -21.24 -10.00
CA TYR A 141 7.41 -22.10 -11.19
C TYR A 141 8.78 -22.10 -11.89
N VAL A 142 9.01 -23.05 -12.79
CA VAL A 142 10.29 -23.22 -13.51
C VAL A 142 10.12 -22.85 -14.99
N LEU A 143 11.10 -22.12 -15.52
CA LEU A 143 11.18 -21.72 -16.92
C LEU A 143 12.43 -22.32 -17.57
N ASN A 144 12.45 -22.36 -18.91
CA ASN A 144 13.60 -22.86 -19.67
C ASN A 144 14.84 -21.94 -19.63
N GLY A 145 14.72 -20.72 -19.11
CA GLY A 145 15.79 -19.74 -19.10
C GLY A 145 15.40 -18.39 -18.51
N GLY A 146 16.41 -17.59 -18.18
CA GLY A 146 16.25 -16.28 -17.55
C GLY A 146 15.73 -15.16 -18.44
N GLU A 147 15.71 -15.32 -19.77
CA GLU A 147 15.38 -14.25 -20.72
C GLU A 147 13.94 -13.74 -20.57
N VAL A 148 13.00 -14.63 -20.23
CA VAL A 148 11.62 -14.24 -19.93
C VAL A 148 11.56 -13.33 -18.69
N ALA A 149 12.41 -13.60 -17.70
CA ALA A 149 12.52 -12.74 -16.52
C ALA A 149 13.10 -11.37 -16.86
N VAL A 150 14.09 -11.32 -17.76
CA VAL A 150 14.63 -10.04 -18.26
C VAL A 150 13.54 -9.23 -18.93
N LEU A 151 12.74 -9.83 -19.81
CA LEU A 151 11.62 -9.12 -20.46
C LEU A 151 10.65 -8.56 -19.42
N ALA A 152 10.18 -9.39 -18.49
CA ALA A 152 9.19 -8.99 -17.48
C ALA A 152 9.73 -7.89 -16.54
N VAL A 153 10.93 -8.07 -16.00
CA VAL A 153 11.57 -7.11 -15.09
C VAL A 153 11.86 -5.80 -15.81
N THR A 154 12.42 -5.85 -17.03
CA THR A 154 12.72 -4.64 -17.81
C THR A 154 11.45 -3.86 -18.14
N GLU A 155 10.34 -4.53 -18.46
CA GLU A 155 9.07 -3.83 -18.74
C GLU A 155 8.52 -3.15 -17.48
N ALA A 156 8.51 -3.86 -16.35
CA ALA A 156 8.02 -3.36 -15.06
C ALA A 156 8.87 -2.22 -14.49
N VAL A 157 10.19 -2.27 -14.67
CA VAL A 157 11.13 -1.23 -14.26
C VAL A 157 11.07 -0.05 -15.23
N GLY A 158 11.15 -0.31 -16.53
CA GLY A 158 11.24 0.72 -17.57
C GLY A 158 10.04 1.66 -17.58
N ARG A 159 8.82 1.15 -17.34
CA ARG A 159 7.60 1.97 -17.24
C ARG A 159 7.60 2.97 -16.08
N LEU A 160 8.39 2.74 -15.03
CA LEU A 160 8.51 3.62 -13.87
C LEU A 160 9.50 4.77 -14.11
N LEU A 161 10.29 4.70 -15.18
CA LEU A 161 11.27 5.74 -15.50
C LEU A 161 10.56 7.02 -15.96
N PRO A 162 10.97 8.20 -15.46
CA PRO A 162 10.43 9.47 -15.91
C PRO A 162 10.51 9.63 -17.44
N GLY A 163 9.38 9.97 -18.06
CA GLY A 163 9.28 10.18 -19.51
C GLY A 163 8.94 8.95 -20.34
N VAL A 164 8.86 7.74 -19.75
CA VAL A 164 8.45 6.52 -20.48
C VAL A 164 6.93 6.44 -20.62
N VAL A 165 6.19 6.67 -19.53
CA VAL A 165 4.73 6.72 -19.52
C VAL A 165 4.26 8.16 -19.63
N GLY A 166 3.31 8.43 -20.54
CA GLY A 166 2.89 9.79 -20.86
C GLY A 166 2.02 10.48 -19.80
N ASN A 167 1.30 9.72 -18.97
CA ASN A 167 0.51 10.25 -17.86
C ASN A 167 0.98 9.65 -16.54
N ALA A 168 1.75 10.40 -15.76
CA ALA A 168 2.24 9.91 -14.47
C ALA A 168 1.12 9.57 -13.48
N GLU A 169 -0.06 10.20 -13.59
CA GLU A 169 -1.22 9.89 -12.73
C GLU A 169 -1.75 8.47 -12.97
N SER A 170 -1.53 7.88 -14.15
CA SER A 170 -1.97 6.50 -14.41
C SER A 170 -1.19 5.48 -13.57
N LEU A 171 0.03 5.82 -13.14
CA LEU A 171 0.87 4.95 -12.31
C LEU A 171 0.45 4.97 -10.83
N VAL A 172 -0.45 5.86 -10.40
CA VAL A 172 -0.83 6.01 -8.99
C VAL A 172 -1.95 5.05 -8.60
N GLU A 173 -2.91 4.80 -9.48
CA GLU A 173 -4.10 3.97 -9.18
C GLU A 173 -3.96 2.50 -9.64
N GLU A 174 -2.79 2.13 -10.14
CA GLU A 174 -2.51 0.78 -10.67
C GLU A 174 -2.48 -0.29 -9.58
N SER A 175 -2.62 -1.54 -10.03
CA SER A 175 -2.56 -2.68 -9.12
C SER A 175 -1.19 -2.75 -8.44
N HIS A 176 -1.19 -3.05 -7.14
CA HIS A 176 -0.02 -3.24 -6.28
C HIS A 176 0.73 -1.97 -5.85
N GLU A 177 0.29 -0.77 -6.27
CA GLU A 177 0.99 0.48 -5.92
C GLU A 177 0.76 0.93 -4.47
N ASP A 178 -0.46 0.77 -3.97
CA ASP A 178 -0.84 1.01 -2.57
C ASP A 178 -1.29 -0.28 -1.87
N GLY A 179 -0.94 -1.43 -2.44
CA GLY A 179 -1.34 -2.75 -1.95
C GLY A 179 -2.72 -3.22 -2.42
N LEU A 180 -3.47 -2.46 -3.22
CA LEU A 180 -4.76 -2.90 -3.77
C LEU A 180 -4.67 -3.27 -5.25
N LEU A 181 -5.63 -4.07 -5.72
CA LEU A 181 -5.89 -4.29 -7.14
C LEU A 181 -6.67 -3.11 -7.74
N GLU A 182 -6.51 -2.88 -9.03
CA GLU A 182 -7.21 -1.83 -9.77
C GLU A 182 -8.72 -2.12 -9.92
N TYR A 183 -9.52 -1.05 -9.98
CA TYR A 183 -10.97 -1.12 -10.22
C TYR A 183 -11.27 -1.67 -11.63
N PRO A 184 -12.50 -2.17 -11.88
CA PRO A 184 -12.89 -2.55 -13.23
C PRO A 184 -12.96 -1.31 -14.13
N VAL A 185 -12.33 -1.42 -15.30
CA VAL A 185 -12.29 -0.40 -16.34
C VAL A 185 -13.31 -0.70 -17.42
N TYR A 186 -13.93 0.36 -17.93
CA TYR A 186 -14.98 0.31 -18.95
C TYR A 186 -14.65 1.32 -20.04
N THR A 187 -15.03 1.00 -21.28
CA THR A 187 -14.92 1.90 -22.42
C THR A 187 -16.20 1.84 -23.26
N LYS A 188 -16.29 2.67 -24.28
CA LYS A 188 -17.43 2.69 -25.20
C LYS A 188 -17.57 1.33 -25.92
N PRO A 189 -18.79 0.89 -26.24
CA PRO A 189 -20.08 1.57 -26.07
C PRO A 189 -20.67 1.47 -24.64
N PRO A 190 -21.65 2.32 -24.27
CA PRO A 190 -22.27 2.30 -22.92
C PRO A 190 -23.00 1.01 -22.54
N SER A 191 -23.44 0.23 -23.53
CA SER A 191 -24.06 -1.08 -23.34
C SER A 191 -23.49 -2.06 -24.35
N TRP A 192 -23.08 -3.24 -23.90
CA TRP A 192 -22.58 -4.31 -24.75
C TRP A 192 -23.21 -5.64 -24.33
N ARG A 193 -24.00 -6.25 -25.21
CA ARG A 193 -24.69 -7.53 -24.96
C ARG A 193 -25.54 -7.55 -23.67
N GLY A 194 -26.21 -6.43 -23.38
CA GLY A 194 -27.03 -6.27 -22.17
C GLY A 194 -26.23 -6.03 -20.89
N LEU A 195 -24.92 -5.81 -20.99
CA LEU A 195 -24.06 -5.38 -19.89
C LEU A 195 -23.83 -3.88 -20.00
N ASP A 196 -24.51 -3.13 -19.13
CA ASP A 196 -24.40 -1.68 -19.08
C ASP A 196 -23.19 -1.23 -18.25
N VAL A 197 -22.55 -0.14 -18.69
CA VAL A 197 -21.55 0.56 -17.87
C VAL A 197 -22.23 1.08 -16.59
N PRO A 198 -21.60 0.92 -15.40
CA PRO A 198 -22.16 1.42 -14.15
C PRO A 198 -22.61 2.89 -14.25
N PRO A 199 -23.87 3.23 -13.89
CA PRO A 199 -24.41 4.58 -14.08
C PRO A 199 -23.59 5.70 -13.42
N VAL A 200 -22.88 5.39 -12.33
CA VAL A 200 -21.99 6.34 -11.66
C VAL A 200 -20.84 6.81 -12.57
N LEU A 201 -20.34 5.95 -13.47
CA LEU A 201 -19.23 6.26 -14.38
C LEU A 201 -19.63 7.20 -15.53
N VAL A 202 -20.92 7.33 -15.80
CA VAL A 202 -21.47 8.24 -16.83
C VAL A 202 -22.15 9.48 -16.21
N SER A 203 -22.06 9.65 -14.90
CA SER A 203 -22.75 10.73 -14.17
C SER A 203 -22.05 12.10 -14.26
N GLY A 204 -20.75 12.12 -14.60
CA GLY A 204 -19.92 13.33 -14.55
C GLY A 204 -19.52 13.77 -13.13
N ASP A 205 -19.96 13.07 -12.09
CA ASP A 205 -19.63 13.40 -10.70
C ASP A 205 -18.30 12.75 -10.30
N HIS A 206 -17.22 13.54 -10.38
CA HIS A 206 -15.86 13.09 -10.09
C HIS A 206 -15.70 12.50 -8.68
N THR A 207 -16.36 13.08 -7.67
CA THR A 207 -16.30 12.59 -6.29
C THR A 207 -16.96 11.23 -6.17
N ARG A 208 -18.17 11.05 -6.73
CA ARG A 208 -18.86 9.75 -6.73
C ARG A 208 -18.10 8.69 -7.52
N ILE A 209 -17.47 9.07 -8.63
CA ILE A 209 -16.62 8.17 -9.42
C ILE A 209 -15.42 7.71 -8.60
N ALA A 210 -14.70 8.63 -7.95
CA ALA A 210 -13.55 8.29 -7.11
C ALA A 210 -13.93 7.38 -5.94
N THR A 211 -15.03 7.68 -5.23
CA THR A 211 -15.56 6.82 -4.16
C THR A 211 -15.94 5.43 -4.68
N TRP A 212 -16.60 5.36 -5.84
CA TRP A 212 -16.95 4.08 -6.44
C TRP A 212 -15.71 3.27 -6.84
N ARG A 213 -14.70 3.91 -7.46
CA ARG A 213 -13.43 3.28 -7.84
C ARG A 213 -12.73 2.69 -6.63
N HIS A 214 -12.57 3.47 -5.57
CA HIS A 214 -11.94 3.00 -4.33
C HIS A 214 -12.67 1.78 -3.74
N ARG A 215 -14.00 1.84 -3.65
CA ARG A 215 -14.81 0.69 -3.17
C ARG A 215 -14.59 -0.56 -4.04
N GLN A 216 -14.56 -0.41 -5.37
CA GLN A 216 -14.32 -1.53 -6.27
C GLN A 216 -12.91 -2.12 -6.14
N ARG A 217 -11.88 -1.30 -5.88
CA ARG A 217 -10.51 -1.78 -5.61
C ARG A 217 -10.49 -2.69 -4.38
N LEU A 218 -11.14 -2.26 -3.29
CA LEU A 218 -11.27 -3.05 -2.06
C LEU A 218 -12.01 -4.38 -2.31
N GLU A 219 -13.21 -4.32 -2.90
CA GLU A 219 -14.03 -5.51 -3.17
C GLU A 219 -13.30 -6.51 -4.07
N ARG A 220 -12.62 -6.03 -5.11
CA ARG A 220 -11.88 -6.88 -6.04
C ARG A 220 -10.65 -7.51 -5.38
N THR A 221 -9.95 -6.75 -4.55
CA THR A 221 -8.79 -7.25 -3.78
C THR A 221 -9.25 -8.31 -2.80
N ALA A 222 -10.32 -8.06 -2.03
CA ALA A 222 -10.93 -9.04 -1.14
C ALA A 222 -11.28 -10.35 -1.87
N ALA A 223 -11.86 -10.25 -3.06
CA ALA A 223 -12.32 -11.41 -3.81
C ALA A 223 -11.20 -12.23 -4.48
N ARG A 224 -10.09 -11.58 -4.89
CA ARG A 224 -9.06 -12.22 -5.75
C ARG A 224 -7.70 -12.39 -5.09
N ARG A 225 -7.33 -11.45 -4.22
CA ARG A 225 -6.06 -11.38 -3.52
C ARG A 225 -6.29 -10.93 -2.08
N PRO A 226 -7.06 -11.70 -1.28
CA PRO A 226 -7.35 -11.34 0.10
C PRO A 226 -6.08 -11.19 0.94
N ASP A 227 -4.98 -11.84 0.54
CA ASP A 227 -3.65 -11.71 1.11
C ASP A 227 -3.06 -10.30 1.02
N LEU A 228 -3.50 -9.49 0.06
CA LEU A 228 -3.04 -8.10 -0.10
C LEU A 228 -3.81 -7.11 0.78
N LEU A 229 -4.97 -7.50 1.32
CA LEU A 229 -5.67 -6.65 2.26
C LEU A 229 -4.94 -6.66 3.60
N ALA A 230 -4.66 -5.48 4.15
CA ALA A 230 -4.41 -5.39 5.58
C ALA A 230 -5.58 -6.07 6.31
N PRO A 231 -5.36 -6.93 7.31
CA PRO A 231 -6.42 -7.70 7.99
C PRO A 231 -7.64 -6.86 8.43
N ALA A 232 -7.41 -5.57 8.67
CA ALA A 232 -8.40 -4.58 9.08
C ALA A 232 -9.37 -4.09 8.00
N SER A 233 -9.06 -4.27 6.72
CA SER A 233 -9.83 -3.69 5.61
C SER A 233 -10.92 -4.62 5.08
N ALA A 234 -10.91 -5.90 5.48
CA ALA A 234 -11.79 -6.94 4.93
C ALA A 234 -13.13 -7.10 5.66
N ALA A 235 -13.26 -6.62 6.90
CA ALA A 235 -14.46 -6.83 7.71
C ALA A 235 -15.54 -5.76 7.42
N PRO A 236 -16.78 -6.16 7.05
CA PRO A 236 -17.92 -5.26 6.93
C PRO A 236 -18.15 -4.51 8.25
N VAL A 237 -18.53 -3.23 8.17
CA VAL A 237 -18.74 -2.42 9.39
C VAL A 237 -19.80 -3.06 10.29
N GLU A 238 -20.85 -3.61 9.72
CA GLU A 238 -21.97 -4.25 10.42
C GLU A 238 -21.52 -5.36 11.38
N ASP A 239 -20.47 -6.09 11.02
CA ASP A 239 -19.94 -7.22 11.77
C ASP A 239 -18.88 -6.81 12.82
N LEU A 240 -18.49 -5.54 12.83
CA LEU A 240 -17.51 -5.03 13.79
C LEU A 240 -18.15 -4.77 15.15
N GLU A 241 -17.60 -5.40 16.19
CA GLU A 241 -18.00 -5.22 17.58
C GLU A 241 -17.40 -3.96 18.20
N ILE A 242 -18.19 -3.29 19.05
CA ILE A 242 -17.73 -2.18 19.89
C ILE A 242 -17.52 -2.74 21.30
N VAL A 243 -16.26 -2.76 21.75
CA VAL A 243 -15.89 -3.34 23.05
C VAL A 243 -15.25 -2.27 23.96
N PRO A 244 -15.33 -2.40 25.30
CA PRO A 244 -14.59 -1.53 26.21
C PRO A 244 -13.08 -1.63 25.97
N ALA A 245 -12.39 -0.48 26.02
CA ALA A 245 -10.94 -0.42 25.90
C ALA A 245 -10.26 -0.94 27.18
N VAL A 246 -9.11 -1.56 27.01
CA VAL A 246 -8.23 -2.02 28.10
C VAL A 246 -6.92 -1.22 28.11
N PRO A 247 -6.15 -1.19 29.22
CA PRO A 247 -4.89 -0.45 29.29
C PRO A 247 -3.87 -0.82 28.19
N ALA A 248 -3.94 -2.05 27.66
CA ALA A 248 -3.11 -2.51 26.56
C ALA A 248 -3.41 -1.82 25.21
N ASP A 249 -4.59 -1.19 25.07
CA ASP A 249 -4.98 -0.49 23.85
C ASP A 249 -4.32 0.89 23.71
N ALA A 250 -3.73 1.44 24.79
CA ALA A 250 -3.21 2.81 24.81
C ALA A 250 -2.22 3.15 23.67
N PRO A 251 -1.26 2.27 23.30
CA PRO A 251 -0.37 2.54 22.17
C PRO A 251 -1.11 2.63 20.82
N GLU A 252 -2.04 1.73 20.56
CA GLU A 252 -2.84 1.74 19.32
C GLU A 252 -3.83 2.92 19.29
N LEU A 253 -4.39 3.30 20.44
CA LEU A 253 -5.21 4.50 20.58
C LEU A 253 -4.42 5.78 20.25
N LEU A 254 -3.17 5.87 20.71
CA LEU A 254 -2.30 7.00 20.38
C LEU A 254 -2.00 7.06 18.87
N VAL A 255 -1.77 5.92 18.22
CA VAL A 255 -1.57 5.85 16.77
C VAL A 255 -2.84 6.27 16.03
N LEU A 256 -4.00 5.72 16.41
CA LEU A 256 -5.29 6.09 15.82
C LEU A 256 -5.58 7.58 16.01
N GLN A 257 -5.30 8.12 17.19
CA GLN A 257 -5.45 9.54 17.50
C GLN A 257 -4.58 10.40 16.58
N ARG A 258 -3.30 10.06 16.39
CA ARG A 258 -2.44 10.82 15.47
C ARG A 258 -2.94 10.76 14.03
N ALA A 259 -3.41 9.59 13.60
CA ALA A 259 -3.95 9.42 12.25
C ALA A 259 -5.23 10.25 12.02
N CYS A 260 -6.13 10.31 13.01
CA CYS A 260 -7.42 11.00 12.85
C CYS A 260 -7.32 12.53 12.90
N TRP A 261 -6.42 13.09 13.71
CA TRP A 261 -6.31 14.55 13.87
C TRP A 261 -5.36 15.22 12.86
N LEU A 262 -4.66 14.46 12.01
CA LEU A 262 -3.89 15.04 10.92
C LEU A 262 -4.81 15.79 9.94
N ASP A 263 -5.98 15.22 9.61
CA ASP A 263 -6.97 15.88 8.77
C ASP A 263 -7.61 17.08 9.49
N GLU A 264 -7.89 16.97 10.79
CA GLU A 264 -8.39 18.09 11.59
C GLU A 264 -7.41 19.27 11.59
N ALA A 265 -6.09 19.02 11.64
CA ALA A 265 -5.07 20.05 11.54
C ALA A 265 -5.01 20.72 10.16
N ARG A 266 -5.30 19.97 9.09
CA ARG A 266 -5.41 20.51 7.72
C ARG A 266 -6.65 21.40 7.58
N ASP A 267 -7.77 20.96 8.16
CA ASP A 267 -9.05 21.69 8.14
C ASP A 267 -9.03 22.95 9.03
N ASN A 268 -8.16 22.99 10.04
CA ASN A 268 -8.06 24.08 11.00
C ASN A 268 -6.60 24.60 11.11
N PRO A 269 -6.06 25.23 10.04
CA PRO A 269 -4.67 25.66 10.01
C PRO A 269 -4.37 26.68 11.11
N GLY A 270 -3.27 26.46 11.83
CA GLY A 270 -2.82 27.34 12.93
C GLY A 270 -3.47 27.10 14.28
N VAL A 271 -4.50 26.24 14.37
CA VAL A 271 -5.12 25.87 15.64
C VAL A 271 -4.29 24.80 16.34
N ARG A 272 -3.92 25.02 17.60
CA ARG A 272 -3.24 23.99 18.41
C ARG A 272 -4.24 22.91 18.81
N ILE A 273 -4.02 21.69 18.32
CA ILE A 273 -4.87 20.54 18.60
C ILE A 273 -4.22 19.69 19.71
N PRO A 274 -4.78 19.65 20.94
CA PRO A 274 -4.16 18.93 22.05
C PRO A 274 -3.87 17.46 21.73
N ALA A 275 -4.78 16.78 21.01
CA ALA A 275 -4.65 15.38 20.63
C ALA A 275 -3.36 15.04 19.85
N LEU A 276 -2.79 16.00 19.11
CA LEU A 276 -1.55 15.79 18.36
C LEU A 276 -0.28 15.91 19.23
N HIS A 277 -0.42 16.45 20.45
CA HIS A 277 0.69 16.71 21.37
C HIS A 277 0.67 15.82 22.61
N GLU A 278 -0.35 14.98 22.78
CA GLU A 278 -0.43 14.01 23.86
C GLU A 278 0.58 12.87 23.64
N ASP A 279 1.16 12.42 24.75
CA ASP A 279 2.04 11.25 24.79
C ASP A 279 1.29 10.00 25.24
N LEU A 280 2.01 8.87 25.28
CA LEU A 280 1.43 7.57 25.65
C LEU A 280 0.89 7.58 27.09
N GLU A 281 1.59 8.23 28.02
CA GLU A 281 1.18 8.29 29.42
C GLU A 281 -0.11 9.09 29.59
N THR A 282 -0.28 10.17 28.83
CA THR A 282 -1.53 10.95 28.79
C THR A 282 -2.70 10.08 28.31
N VAL A 283 -2.49 9.28 27.26
CA VAL A 283 -3.53 8.36 26.75
C VAL A 283 -3.83 7.25 27.76
N ARG A 284 -2.82 6.69 28.44
CA ARG A 284 -3.01 5.70 29.52
C ARG A 284 -3.82 6.28 30.68
N ALA A 285 -3.50 7.50 31.11
CA ALA A 285 -4.24 8.17 32.18
C ALA A 285 -5.69 8.47 31.79
N ALA A 286 -5.94 8.82 30.52
CA ALA A 286 -7.29 9.05 30.02
C ALA A 286 -8.18 7.79 30.10
N LEU A 287 -7.62 6.60 29.87
CA LEU A 287 -8.36 5.32 29.99
C LEU A 287 -8.87 5.03 31.41
N LEU A 288 -8.25 5.64 32.44
CA LEU A 288 -8.68 5.47 33.83
C LEU A 288 -9.84 6.41 34.22
N THR A 289 -9.98 7.52 33.50
CA THR A 289 -10.90 8.61 33.84
C THR A 289 -12.09 8.71 32.89
N HIS A 290 -11.96 8.15 31.68
CA HIS A 290 -12.97 8.16 30.65
C HIS A 290 -13.36 6.73 30.28
N ALA A 291 -14.67 6.46 30.25
CA ALA A 291 -15.17 5.22 29.69
C ALA A 291 -14.85 5.25 28.19
N THR A 292 -14.01 4.33 27.72
CA THR A 292 -13.51 4.32 26.34
C THR A 292 -13.92 3.01 25.69
N TRP A 293 -14.40 3.10 24.45
CA TRP A 293 -14.74 1.94 23.63
C TRP A 293 -13.91 1.96 22.35
N VAL A 294 -13.60 0.78 21.85
CA VAL A 294 -12.78 0.54 20.67
C VAL A 294 -13.47 -0.43 19.74
N VAL A 295 -13.14 -0.31 18.46
CA VAL A 295 -13.54 -1.26 17.41
C VAL A 295 -12.28 -1.81 16.80
N ARG A 296 -12.21 -3.13 16.70
CA ARG A 296 -11.11 -3.82 16.02
C ARG A 296 -11.60 -4.49 14.76
N ALA A 297 -10.83 -4.38 13.68
CA ALA A 297 -11.03 -5.12 12.44
C ALA A 297 -9.75 -5.92 12.16
N GLY A 298 -9.87 -7.24 12.00
CA GLY A 298 -8.71 -8.12 11.79
C GLY A 298 -7.58 -7.92 12.81
N GLY A 299 -7.93 -7.65 14.07
CA GLY A 299 -6.97 -7.41 15.15
C GLY A 299 -6.45 -5.97 15.28
N ARG A 300 -6.59 -5.11 14.26
CA ARG A 300 -6.18 -3.69 14.34
C ARG A 300 -7.27 -2.83 14.97
N LEU A 301 -6.89 -1.91 15.86
CA LEU A 301 -7.78 -0.86 16.36
C LEU A 301 -8.09 0.15 15.24
N VAL A 302 -9.34 0.15 14.75
CA VAL A 302 -9.76 0.97 13.60
C VAL A 302 -10.66 2.13 13.98
N ALA A 303 -11.26 2.11 15.17
CA ALA A 303 -12.07 3.22 15.63
C ALA A 303 -12.19 3.23 17.16
N SER A 304 -12.52 4.39 17.72
CA SER A 304 -12.72 4.55 19.16
C SER A 304 -13.66 5.71 19.46
N VAL A 305 -14.29 5.69 20.63
CA VAL A 305 -15.03 6.80 21.21
C VAL A 305 -14.88 6.75 22.72
N ARG A 306 -14.88 7.91 23.38
CA ARG A 306 -14.90 7.97 24.84
C ARG A 306 -16.05 8.81 25.36
N GLY A 307 -16.44 8.51 26.59
CA GLY A 307 -17.48 9.19 27.32
C GLY A 307 -17.01 9.57 28.73
N HIS A 308 -17.39 10.76 29.18
CA HIS A 308 -17.11 11.23 30.54
C HIS A 308 -18.28 12.08 31.03
N LEU A 309 -18.68 11.90 32.29
CA LEU A 309 -19.74 12.70 32.90
C LEU A 309 -19.11 13.86 33.66
N ASP A 310 -19.47 15.08 33.28
CA ASP A 310 -19.05 16.32 33.93
C ASP A 310 -20.25 17.20 34.31
N GLU A 311 -19.97 18.42 34.77
CA GLU A 311 -21.00 19.40 35.16
C GLU A 311 -21.91 19.85 34.01
N ARG A 312 -21.48 19.69 32.74
CA ARG A 312 -22.26 20.07 31.54
C ARG A 312 -23.15 18.92 31.04
N GLY A 313 -22.87 17.70 31.50
CA GLY A 313 -23.56 16.47 31.14
C GLY A 313 -22.59 15.39 30.66
N TRP A 314 -23.04 14.53 29.76
CA TRP A 314 -22.20 13.47 29.21
C TRP A 314 -21.43 13.99 28.00
N GLU A 315 -20.12 14.14 28.15
CA GLU A 315 -19.20 14.48 27.08
C GLU A 315 -18.96 13.26 26.19
N VAL A 316 -19.21 13.39 24.89
CA VAL A 316 -18.74 12.44 23.88
C VAL A 316 -17.47 13.00 23.27
N GLY A 317 -16.34 12.37 23.60
CA GLY A 317 -15.02 12.78 23.16
C GLY A 317 -14.34 11.73 22.30
N ARG A 318 -13.23 12.12 21.67
CA ARG A 318 -12.34 11.24 20.90
C ARG A 318 -13.09 10.28 19.97
N LEU A 319 -14.11 10.79 19.25
CA LEU A 319 -14.77 10.02 18.21
C LEU A 319 -13.83 9.87 17.01
N MET A 320 -13.18 8.72 16.93
CA MET A 320 -12.11 8.41 16.00
C MET A 320 -12.53 7.30 15.06
N VAL A 321 -12.28 7.49 13.77
CA VAL A 321 -12.38 6.44 12.75
C VAL A 321 -11.14 6.55 11.87
N ALA A 322 -10.39 5.46 11.78
CA ALA A 322 -9.17 5.38 10.99
C ALA A 322 -9.44 5.88 9.56
N PRO A 323 -8.54 6.67 8.94
CA PRO A 323 -8.77 7.28 7.64
C PRO A 323 -9.23 6.31 6.54
N ASP A 324 -8.72 5.09 6.56
CA ASP A 324 -9.04 4.01 5.61
C ASP A 324 -10.38 3.30 5.88
N ARG A 325 -11.07 3.62 6.98
CA ARG A 325 -12.40 3.08 7.37
C ARG A 325 -13.49 4.15 7.42
N GLN A 326 -13.16 5.35 6.94
CA GLN A 326 -14.03 6.51 6.95
C GLN A 326 -15.08 6.45 5.82
N GLY A 327 -16.28 6.96 6.09
CA GLY A 327 -17.37 6.97 5.09
C GLY A 327 -18.23 5.70 5.09
N GLU A 328 -17.83 4.66 5.82
CA GLU A 328 -18.56 3.40 5.97
C GLU A 328 -19.60 3.40 7.11
N GLY A 329 -19.88 4.56 7.70
CA GLY A 329 -20.90 4.70 8.77
C GLY A 329 -20.44 4.36 10.19
N LEU A 330 -19.19 3.92 10.39
CA LEU A 330 -18.66 3.54 11.72
C LEU A 330 -18.71 4.68 12.76
N GLY A 331 -18.42 5.92 12.34
CA GLY A 331 -18.52 7.09 13.24
C GLY A 331 -19.94 7.36 13.74
N ARG A 332 -20.96 7.08 12.93
CA ARG A 332 -22.37 7.18 13.35
C ARG A 332 -22.71 6.08 14.36
N ARG A 333 -22.22 4.85 14.14
CA ARG A 333 -22.43 3.73 15.08
C ARG A 333 -21.78 4.00 16.43
N LEU A 334 -20.53 4.49 16.44
CA LEU A 334 -19.82 4.84 17.68
C LEU A 334 -20.48 5.98 18.44
N LEU A 335 -20.94 7.03 17.76
CA LEU A 335 -21.67 8.12 18.40
C LEU A 335 -22.96 7.62 19.06
N ALA A 336 -23.74 6.79 18.35
CA ALA A 336 -24.95 6.18 18.91
C ALA A 336 -24.66 5.27 20.11
N HIS A 337 -23.56 4.49 20.05
CA HIS A 337 -23.10 3.67 21.17
C HIS A 337 -22.74 4.53 22.40
N ALA A 338 -21.94 5.58 22.21
CA ALA A 338 -21.55 6.49 23.29
C ALA A 338 -22.74 7.18 23.97
N GLU A 339 -23.77 7.54 23.20
CA GLU A 339 -25.03 8.05 23.76
C GLU A 339 -25.82 6.95 24.51
N ALA A 340 -25.80 5.73 23.99
CA ALA A 340 -26.57 4.62 24.55
C ALA A 340 -26.04 4.17 25.92
N VAL A 341 -24.73 4.23 26.13
CA VAL A 341 -24.03 3.84 27.38
C VAL A 341 -23.91 4.97 28.41
N ALA A 342 -24.43 6.16 28.12
CA ALA A 342 -24.41 7.27 29.06
C ALA A 342 -25.13 6.90 30.39
N PRO A 343 -24.63 7.36 31.55
CA PRO A 343 -25.22 7.05 32.84
C PRO A 343 -26.72 7.39 32.93
N PRO A 344 -27.52 6.60 33.67
CA PRO A 344 -28.92 6.96 33.96
C PRO A 344 -29.02 8.36 34.57
N GLY A 345 -30.04 9.12 34.18
CA GLY A 345 -30.21 10.51 34.64
C GLY A 345 -29.42 11.56 33.84
N THR A 346 -28.64 11.16 32.84
CA THR A 346 -28.02 12.12 31.91
C THR A 346 -29.10 12.91 31.19
N GLU A 347 -29.11 14.25 31.34
CA GLU A 347 -30.08 15.13 30.69
C GLU A 347 -29.59 15.68 29.33
N ARG A 348 -28.27 15.73 29.14
CA ARG A 348 -27.63 16.38 28.00
C ARG A 348 -26.36 15.64 27.59
N PHE A 349 -26.21 15.46 26.28
CA PHE A 349 -24.96 15.11 25.63
C PHE A 349 -24.28 16.36 25.10
N TRP A 350 -22.96 16.42 25.18
CA TRP A 350 -22.18 17.49 24.58
C TRP A 350 -20.88 16.96 23.98
N LEU A 351 -20.35 17.67 22.99
CA LEU A 351 -19.09 17.32 22.33
C LEU A 351 -18.44 18.57 21.74
N VAL A 352 -17.16 18.45 21.37
CA VAL A 352 -16.39 19.51 20.73
C VAL A 352 -15.87 19.06 19.37
N THR A 353 -15.87 19.97 18.40
CA THR A 353 -15.24 19.78 17.08
C THR A 353 -14.61 21.08 16.59
N GLY A 354 -13.58 21.02 15.75
CA GLY A 354 -12.99 22.20 15.12
C GLY A 354 -14.02 23.00 14.32
N ALA A 355 -13.88 24.32 14.31
CA ALA A 355 -14.80 25.21 13.61
C ALA A 355 -14.79 24.96 12.10
N GLY A 356 -13.63 24.63 11.51
CA GLY A 356 -13.45 24.34 10.08
C GLY A 356 -13.87 22.93 9.64
N SER A 357 -14.19 22.02 10.57
CA SER A 357 -14.37 20.60 10.29
C SER A 357 -15.77 20.27 9.73
N GLU A 358 -16.08 20.74 8.52
CA GLU A 358 -17.42 20.68 7.93
C GLU A 358 -18.05 19.28 7.94
N ARG A 359 -17.23 18.25 7.73
CA ARG A 359 -17.67 16.86 7.73
C ARG A 359 -18.20 16.43 9.10
N ASN A 360 -17.52 16.82 10.16
CA ASN A 360 -17.94 16.58 11.54
C ASN A 360 -19.24 17.32 11.82
N HIS A 361 -19.34 18.59 11.42
CA HIS A 361 -20.58 19.36 11.52
C HIS A 361 -21.77 18.69 10.84
N ARG A 362 -21.57 18.14 9.63
CA ARG A 362 -22.62 17.39 8.91
C ARG A 362 -23.04 16.12 9.66
N LEU A 363 -22.08 15.36 10.19
CA LEU A 363 -22.35 14.15 11.00
C LEU A 363 -23.17 14.49 12.24
N TYR A 364 -22.70 15.42 13.07
CA TYR A 364 -23.33 15.77 14.35
C TYR A 364 -24.70 16.43 14.16
N ARG A 365 -24.86 17.28 13.16
CA ARG A 365 -26.16 17.90 12.84
C ARG A 365 -27.21 16.85 12.47
N ARG A 366 -26.83 15.83 11.67
CA ARG A 366 -27.69 14.69 11.34
C ARG A 366 -28.02 13.82 12.56
N ALA A 367 -27.11 13.73 13.52
CA ALA A 367 -27.33 13.03 14.79
C ALA A 367 -28.17 13.81 15.81
N GLY A 368 -28.55 15.06 15.50
CA GLY A 368 -29.42 15.90 16.32
C GLY A 368 -28.69 16.92 17.19
N TYR A 369 -27.37 17.01 17.12
CA TYR A 369 -26.60 18.01 17.86
C TYR A 369 -26.77 19.42 17.27
N ARG A 370 -26.72 20.43 18.13
CA ARG A 370 -26.82 21.85 17.77
C ARG A 370 -25.75 22.67 18.50
N PRO A 371 -25.24 23.76 17.92
CA PRO A 371 -24.30 24.65 18.60
C PRO A 371 -24.86 25.16 19.93
N ALA A 372 -24.06 25.07 20.99
CA ALA A 372 -24.37 25.67 22.27
C ALA A 372 -23.86 27.12 22.31
N PRO A 373 -24.60 28.05 22.95
CA PRO A 373 -24.10 29.40 23.19
C PRO A 373 -22.96 29.37 24.23
N GLY A 374 -21.91 30.16 23.99
CA GLY A 374 -20.78 30.34 24.90
C GLY A 374 -19.43 29.92 24.32
N PRO A 375 -18.32 30.24 25.00
CA PRO A 375 -16.97 29.92 24.54
C PRO A 375 -16.70 28.41 24.60
N SER A 376 -15.95 27.92 23.62
CA SER A 376 -15.40 26.56 23.62
C SER A 376 -14.21 26.47 24.59
N PRO A 377 -14.00 25.34 25.28
CA PRO A 377 -12.81 25.11 26.09
C PRO A 377 -11.52 25.04 25.25
N PHE A 378 -11.64 24.86 23.93
CA PHE A 378 -10.52 24.85 22.99
C PHE A 378 -10.68 25.98 21.97
N GLU A 379 -9.62 26.76 21.79
CA GLU A 379 -9.54 27.81 20.79
C GLU A 379 -9.76 27.24 19.37
N GLY A 380 -10.53 27.93 18.54
CA GLY A 380 -10.86 27.47 17.19
C GLY A 380 -11.85 26.30 17.11
N ALA A 381 -12.44 25.87 18.23
CA ALA A 381 -13.43 24.79 18.26
C ALA A 381 -14.84 25.29 18.64
N VAL A 382 -15.86 24.48 18.37
CA VAL A 382 -17.25 24.73 18.74
C VAL A 382 -17.81 23.64 19.64
N VAL A 383 -18.64 24.03 20.60
CA VAL A 383 -19.38 23.10 21.46
C VAL A 383 -20.74 22.80 20.82
N LEU A 384 -21.05 21.52 20.67
CA LEU A 384 -22.34 21.04 20.19
C LEU A 384 -23.04 20.27 21.30
N THR A 385 -24.36 20.45 21.45
CA THR A 385 -25.17 19.78 22.48
C THR A 385 -26.41 19.10 21.89
N LYS A 386 -26.89 18.07 22.58
CA LYS A 386 -28.11 17.33 22.27
C LYS A 386 -28.81 16.97 23.58
N ARG A 387 -30.13 17.16 23.67
CA ARG A 387 -30.90 16.69 24.85
C ARG A 387 -30.91 15.16 24.84
N ALA A 388 -30.62 14.56 25.99
CA ALA A 388 -30.74 13.12 26.14
C ALA A 388 -32.23 12.73 26.16
N PRO A 389 -32.61 11.60 25.56
CA PRO A 389 -33.98 11.08 25.68
C PRO A 389 -34.27 10.72 27.14
N HIS A 390 -35.46 11.06 27.63
CA HIS A 390 -35.88 10.72 28.99
C HIS A 390 -35.90 9.19 29.17
N ARG A 391 -35.01 8.67 30.02
CA ARG A 391 -34.96 7.26 30.41
C ARG A 391 -35.48 7.15 31.86
N PRO A 392 -36.66 6.55 32.10
CA PRO A 392 -37.13 6.35 33.47
C PRO A 392 -36.11 5.50 34.24
N GLY A 393 -35.69 5.97 35.40
CA GLY A 393 -34.75 5.26 36.26
C GLY A 393 -35.33 3.92 36.69
N SER A 394 -34.52 2.86 36.64
CA SER A 394 -34.85 1.58 37.27
C SER A 394 -35.05 1.81 38.77
N VAL A 395 -36.31 1.78 39.21
CA VAL A 395 -36.67 1.77 40.62
C VAL A 395 -36.06 0.51 41.23
N GLY A 396 -35.25 0.68 42.26
CA GLY A 396 -34.65 -0.41 43.01
C GLY A 396 -35.72 -1.33 43.59
N GLY A 397 -35.64 -2.61 43.25
CA GLY A 397 -36.29 -3.67 44.01
C GLY A 397 -35.37 -4.05 45.17
N SER A 398 -35.61 -3.48 46.34
CA SER A 398 -35.31 -4.10 47.61
C SER A 398 -36.51 -4.96 48.01
N ASP A 399 -36.32 -6.28 47.99
CA ASP A 399 -36.78 -7.23 49.02
C ASP A 399 -35.98 -8.54 48.89
#